data_AF-A0A373WCJ6-F1
#
_entry.id   AF-A0A373WCJ6-F1
#
_cell.length_a   1.000
_cell.length_b   1.000
_cell.length_c   1.000
_cell.angle_alpha   90.00
_cell.angle_beta   90.00
_cell.angle_gamma   90.00
#
_symmetry.space_group_name_H-M   'P 1'
#
loop_
_entity.id
_entity.type
_entity.pdbx_description
1 polymer ?
#
loop_
_entity_poly.entity_id
_entity_poly.type
_entity_poly.pdbx_seq_one_letter_code
_entity_poly.pdbx_strand_id
1 'polypeptide(L)'
;MKKILTAAVALAVCYRLRPIKAYAWSGTTHEDIVKKSLALLEKEKKQKQVTFYKDYHSEILKGCTQPDEENDMDKGHGKHYYSCVNPKGKELPETNGYYRNRFGDLAVSARTCLEENYTAAVSLYKSGDIKNAMRVLGRAAHFISDMGCTVHVANMKYQDKANNVHYAFEKHVSTTCTRHTADSFDKRLLKYYGKDNFGEAANKLVKYAGKFVDTISHLDPRAFDDVAKNTLPVTQQNVTALLLKFYDDCTSDAGNYILDGKAYTFKNEISGLVLTVTPKGLQLEKPDKELEQKLTVCLTEDGTFGLKIGDGGYVNASCKGYDYLKIDGKPVQFRVTALGKRRFRISTESTDYVKVLANSKGGKLSFADLEPENSAQIWILN
;
A
#
# COMPACT_ATOMS: atom_id res chain seq x y z
N MET A 1 -67.61 -29.72 -1.98
CA MET A 1 -67.55 -28.30 -2.37
C MET A 1 -66.21 -27.73 -1.96
N LYS A 2 -65.52 -27.10 -2.92
CA LYS A 2 -64.39 -26.14 -2.83
C LYS A 2 -63.18 -26.55 -1.98
N LYS A 3 -62.05 -26.95 -2.59
CA LYS A 3 -61.07 -26.17 -3.39
C LYS A 3 -60.13 -25.29 -2.55
N ILE A 4 -58.84 -25.62 -2.72
CA ILE A 4 -57.70 -24.72 -2.96
C ILE A 4 -56.95 -24.20 -1.72
N LEU A 5 -55.76 -24.79 -1.54
CA LEU A 5 -54.45 -24.12 -1.43
C LEU A 5 -54.48 -22.66 -0.95
N THR A 6 -53.83 -22.39 0.17
CA THR A 6 -53.03 -21.16 0.26
C THR A 6 -51.83 -21.44 1.14
N ALA A 7 -50.74 -21.81 0.48
CA ALA A 7 -49.41 -21.71 1.04
C ALA A 7 -49.22 -20.26 1.51
N ALA A 8 -49.16 -20.05 2.81
CA ALA A 8 -48.68 -18.80 3.37
C ALA A 8 -47.19 -18.72 3.04
N VAL A 9 -46.91 -18.03 1.95
CA VAL A 9 -45.58 -17.59 1.55
C VAL A 9 -44.98 -16.90 2.76
N ALA A 10 -44.07 -17.58 3.45
CA ALA A 10 -43.06 -16.95 4.25
C ALA A 10 -42.23 -16.09 3.29
N LEU A 11 -42.71 -14.88 3.04
CA LEU A 11 -41.91 -13.76 2.57
C LEU A 11 -40.96 -13.47 3.74
N ALA A 12 -39.95 -14.32 3.86
CA ALA A 12 -38.65 -13.94 4.32
C ALA A 12 -38.30 -12.72 3.48
N VAL A 13 -38.53 -11.54 4.05
CA VAL A 13 -37.84 -10.34 3.65
C VAL A 13 -36.38 -10.66 3.93
N CYS A 14 -35.76 -11.29 2.95
CA CYS A 14 -34.33 -11.22 2.72
C CYS A 14 -34.08 -9.74 2.48
N TYR A 15 -33.99 -8.98 3.59
CA TYR A 15 -33.20 -7.78 3.62
C TYR A 15 -31.85 -8.25 3.11
N ARG A 16 -31.60 -8.00 1.82
CA ARG A 16 -30.28 -8.14 1.24
C ARG A 16 -29.42 -7.23 2.10
N LEU A 17 -28.77 -7.83 3.11
CA LEU A 17 -27.63 -7.26 3.77
C LEU A 17 -26.65 -7.02 2.63
N ARG A 18 -26.67 -5.79 2.12
CA ARG A 18 -25.61 -5.32 1.24
C ARG A 18 -24.31 -5.52 2.02
N PRO A 19 -23.25 -6.02 1.38
CA PRO A 19 -21.97 -6.20 2.04
C PRO A 19 -21.57 -4.90 2.74
N ILE A 20 -21.08 -5.08 3.96
CA ILE A 20 -20.79 -4.03 4.93
C ILE A 20 -19.56 -3.27 4.43
N LYS A 21 -19.81 -2.04 4.00
CA LYS A 21 -18.79 -1.13 3.49
C LYS A 21 -17.88 -0.69 4.64
N ALA A 22 -16.62 -1.07 4.63
CA ALA A 22 -15.59 -0.32 5.32
C ALA A 22 -15.12 0.74 4.32
N TYR A 23 -15.43 2.02 4.56
CA TYR A 23 -14.78 3.08 3.82
C TYR A 23 -13.61 3.56 4.67
N ALA A 24 -12.44 3.73 4.06
CA ALA A 24 -11.54 4.77 4.52
C ALA A 24 -12.10 6.13 4.06
N TRP A 25 -11.30 7.19 3.97
CA TRP A 25 -11.80 8.43 3.38
C TRP A 25 -12.60 8.12 2.10
N SER A 26 -13.76 8.78 1.92
CA SER A 26 -14.57 8.42 0.75
C SER A 26 -13.76 8.61 -0.53
N GLY A 27 -14.06 7.87 -1.60
CA GLY A 27 -13.39 8.05 -2.88
C GLY A 27 -13.35 9.52 -3.34
N THR A 28 -14.40 10.29 -3.04
CA THR A 28 -14.45 11.74 -3.25
C THR A 28 -13.34 12.50 -2.54
N THR A 29 -13.04 12.16 -1.29
CA THR A 29 -11.99 12.82 -0.49
C THR A 29 -10.60 12.46 -1.02
N HIS A 30 -10.35 11.19 -1.36
CA HIS A 30 -9.09 10.78 -1.98
C HIS A 30 -8.86 11.50 -3.32
N GLU A 31 -9.87 11.56 -4.17
CA GLU A 31 -9.79 12.28 -5.44
C GLU A 31 -9.53 13.78 -5.24
N ASP A 32 -10.22 14.44 -4.31
CA ASP A 32 -10.02 15.88 -4.04
C ASP A 32 -8.57 16.16 -3.63
N ILE A 33 -8.02 15.32 -2.75
CA ILE A 33 -6.62 15.46 -2.31
C ILE A 33 -5.66 15.28 -3.46
N VAL A 34 -5.82 14.25 -4.28
CA VAL A 34 -4.95 14.01 -5.43
C VAL A 34 -5.06 15.15 -6.45
N LYS A 35 -6.27 15.61 -6.77
CA LYS A 35 -6.51 16.76 -7.68
C LYS A 35 -5.80 18.01 -7.16
N LYS A 36 -5.96 18.33 -5.88
CA LYS A 36 -5.30 19.49 -5.26
C LYS A 36 -3.78 19.33 -5.17
N SER A 37 -3.29 18.11 -5.00
CA SER A 37 -1.85 17.82 -4.98
C SER A 37 -1.20 18.02 -6.35
N LEU A 38 -1.89 17.63 -7.43
CA LEU A 38 -1.48 17.89 -8.82
C LEU A 38 -1.53 19.39 -9.12
N ALA A 39 -2.61 20.09 -8.73
CA ALA A 39 -2.71 21.54 -8.88
C ALA A 39 -1.64 22.29 -8.07
N LEU A 40 -1.22 21.76 -6.92
CA LEU A 40 -0.14 22.34 -6.12
C LEU A 40 1.20 22.30 -6.85
N LEU A 41 1.47 21.29 -7.70
CA LEU A 41 2.66 21.28 -8.56
C LEU A 41 2.66 22.46 -9.53
N GLU A 42 1.51 22.78 -10.13
CA GLU A 42 1.36 23.93 -11.03
C GLU A 42 1.58 25.25 -10.28
N LYS A 43 0.93 25.41 -9.12
CA LYS A 43 1.07 26.59 -8.24
C LYS A 43 2.52 26.82 -7.82
N GLU A 44 3.26 25.76 -7.53
CA GLU A 44 4.68 25.79 -7.15
C GLU A 44 5.64 25.85 -8.35
N LYS A 45 5.11 26.08 -9.57
CA LYS A 45 5.87 26.22 -10.82
C LYS A 45 6.75 25.00 -11.14
N LYS A 46 6.31 23.80 -10.76
CA LYS A 46 7.00 22.52 -11.02
C LYS A 46 6.72 22.00 -12.44
N GLN A 47 7.01 22.81 -13.45
CA GLN A 47 6.57 22.60 -14.85
C GLN A 47 7.00 21.25 -15.45
N LYS A 48 8.18 20.74 -15.08
CA LYS A 48 8.64 19.41 -15.52
C LYS A 48 7.72 18.30 -15.01
N GLN A 49 7.36 18.37 -13.73
CA GLN A 49 6.48 17.40 -13.09
C GLN A 49 5.04 17.54 -13.56
N VAL A 50 4.55 18.78 -13.74
CA VAL A 50 3.23 19.03 -14.36
C VAL A 50 3.15 18.36 -15.73
N THR A 51 4.16 18.58 -16.58
CA THR A 51 4.21 17.97 -17.91
C THR A 51 4.27 16.45 -17.86
N PHE A 52 4.97 15.90 -16.86
CA PHE A 52 5.12 14.45 -16.67
C PHE A 52 3.80 13.76 -16.32
N TYR A 53 2.90 14.43 -15.58
CA TYR A 53 1.62 13.83 -15.15
C TYR A 53 0.41 14.18 -16.02
N LYS A 54 0.50 15.21 -16.87
CA LYS A 54 -0.64 15.81 -17.57
C LYS A 54 -1.57 14.81 -18.27
N ASP A 55 -1.00 13.77 -18.89
CA ASP A 55 -1.73 12.79 -19.70
C ASP A 55 -2.24 11.60 -18.87
N TYR A 56 -1.94 11.55 -17.57
CA TYR A 56 -2.19 10.41 -16.69
C TYR A 56 -3.02 10.74 -15.45
N HIS A 57 -3.59 11.94 -15.36
CA HIS A 57 -4.43 12.34 -14.21
C HIS A 57 -5.58 11.35 -13.99
N SER A 58 -6.20 10.83 -15.07
CA SER A 58 -7.30 9.86 -14.97
C SER A 58 -6.87 8.55 -14.31
N GLU A 59 -5.70 8.02 -14.69
CA GLU A 59 -5.10 6.81 -14.14
C GLU A 59 -4.78 6.97 -12.65
N ILE A 60 -4.16 8.08 -12.27
CA ILE A 60 -3.82 8.37 -10.87
C ILE A 60 -5.10 8.48 -10.03
N LEU A 61 -6.14 9.15 -10.54
CA LEU A 61 -7.41 9.30 -9.83
C LEU A 61 -8.14 7.96 -9.67
N LYS A 62 -8.17 7.12 -10.71
CA LYS A 62 -8.70 5.75 -10.59
C LYS A 62 -7.93 4.94 -9.54
N GLY A 63 -6.61 5.05 -9.58
CA GLY A 63 -5.73 4.36 -8.62
C GLY A 63 -5.96 4.78 -7.18
N CYS A 64 -6.26 6.05 -6.91
CA CYS A 64 -6.39 6.55 -5.54
C CYS A 64 -7.68 6.14 -4.83
N THR A 65 -8.66 5.61 -5.55
CA THR A 65 -9.91 5.08 -4.97
C THR A 65 -9.94 3.56 -4.95
N GLN A 66 -9.14 2.90 -5.80
CA GLN A 66 -9.15 1.46 -6.01
C GLN A 66 -8.92 0.61 -4.74
N PRO A 67 -8.01 0.96 -3.81
CA PRO A 67 -7.82 0.18 -2.58
C PRO A 67 -9.08 0.03 -1.72
N ASP A 68 -10.06 0.90 -1.90
CA ASP A 68 -11.34 0.86 -1.21
C ASP A 68 -12.43 0.05 -1.92
N GLU A 69 -12.17 -0.45 -3.13
CA GLU A 69 -13.12 -1.24 -3.91
C GLU A 69 -13.27 -2.66 -3.36
N GLU A 70 -14.47 -3.23 -3.54
CA GLU A 70 -14.73 -4.63 -3.18
C GLU A 70 -13.83 -5.56 -4.01
N ASN A 71 -13.20 -6.53 -3.35
CA ASN A 71 -12.25 -7.49 -3.92
C ASN A 71 -10.89 -6.91 -4.37
N ASP A 72 -10.57 -5.66 -4.06
CA ASP A 72 -9.21 -5.16 -4.25
C ASP A 72 -8.22 -5.87 -3.30
N MET A 73 -7.01 -6.15 -3.78
CA MET A 73 -5.97 -6.83 -2.99
C MET A 73 -5.49 -6.04 -1.76
N ASP A 74 -5.65 -4.72 -1.76
CA ASP A 74 -5.38 -3.88 -0.60
C ASP A 74 -6.62 -3.59 0.24
N LYS A 75 -7.78 -4.13 -0.14
CA LYS A 75 -8.97 -4.06 0.69
C LYS A 75 -8.77 -4.87 1.96
N GLY A 76 -9.18 -4.32 3.11
CA GLY A 76 -9.31 -5.09 4.34
C GLY A 76 -9.09 -4.31 5.63
N HIS A 77 -9.60 -4.86 6.73
CA HIS A 77 -9.39 -4.29 8.05
C HIS A 77 -7.90 -4.34 8.42
N GLY A 78 -7.32 -3.20 8.79
CA GLY A 78 -5.91 -3.09 9.18
C GLY A 78 -4.98 -2.52 8.11
N LYS A 79 -5.24 -2.79 6.82
CA LYS A 79 -4.40 -2.30 5.69
C LYS A 79 -4.45 -0.78 5.49
N HIS A 80 -5.57 -0.14 5.86
CA HIS A 80 -5.76 1.31 5.79
C HIS A 80 -5.36 2.05 7.08
N TYR A 81 -4.90 1.31 8.11
CA TYR A 81 -4.58 1.89 9.41
C TYR A 81 -3.08 1.94 9.60
N TYR A 82 -2.58 3.05 10.15
CA TYR A 82 -1.23 3.16 10.68
C TYR A 82 -1.26 3.99 11.96
N SER A 83 -1.40 3.28 13.09
CA SER A 83 -1.92 3.90 14.29
C SER A 83 -0.82 4.33 15.26
N CYS A 84 -0.63 5.64 15.40
CA CYS A 84 0.30 6.23 16.37
C CYS A 84 -0.36 6.54 17.71
N VAL A 85 -1.69 6.54 17.77
CA VAL A 85 -2.48 6.77 18.99
C VAL A 85 -3.63 5.78 19.06
N ASN A 86 -4.15 5.53 20.25
CA ASN A 86 -5.36 4.72 20.44
C ASN A 86 -6.63 5.60 20.33
N PRO A 87 -7.85 5.01 20.36
CA PRO A 87 -9.09 5.78 20.24
C PRO A 87 -9.36 6.78 21.36
N LYS A 88 -8.56 6.79 22.43
CA LYS A 88 -8.61 7.74 23.56
C LYS A 88 -7.48 8.79 23.49
N GLY A 89 -6.80 8.91 22.37
CA GLY A 89 -5.71 9.87 22.16
C GLY A 89 -4.38 9.50 22.82
N LYS A 90 -4.26 8.32 23.46
CA LYS A 90 -2.98 7.90 24.07
C LYS A 90 -2.01 7.43 22.99
N GLU A 91 -0.79 7.96 23.01
CA GLU A 91 0.30 7.53 22.12
C GLU A 91 0.61 6.04 22.27
N LEU A 92 0.79 5.39 21.12
CA LEU A 92 1.18 4.00 20.99
C LEU A 92 2.70 3.90 20.81
N PRO A 93 3.35 2.84 21.30
CA PRO A 93 4.78 2.68 21.15
C PRO A 93 5.18 2.42 19.69
N GLU A 94 6.29 3.01 19.28
CA GLU A 94 6.97 2.77 18.01
C GLU A 94 8.03 1.67 18.19
N THR A 95 8.17 0.77 17.22
CA THR A 95 9.26 -0.22 17.15
C THR A 95 10.09 0.05 15.91
N ASN A 96 11.29 0.60 16.10
CA ASN A 96 12.28 0.86 15.06
C ASN A 96 11.73 1.58 13.82
N GLY A 97 11.06 2.72 14.02
CA GLY A 97 10.41 3.42 12.92
C GLY A 97 8.96 3.02 12.70
N TYR A 98 8.48 1.86 13.17
CA TYR A 98 7.16 1.34 12.82
C TYR A 98 6.14 1.40 13.96
N TYR A 99 4.93 1.88 13.66
CA TYR A 99 3.76 1.60 14.49
C TYR A 99 3.17 0.23 14.17
N ARG A 100 2.66 -0.43 15.21
CA ARG A 100 1.86 -1.64 15.06
C ARG A 100 0.55 -1.29 14.36
N ASN A 101 0.04 -2.23 13.58
CA ASN A 101 -1.25 -2.08 12.94
C ASN A 101 -2.38 -2.13 13.98
N ARG A 102 -3.61 -2.01 13.48
CA ARG A 102 -4.85 -2.08 14.25
C ARG A 102 -4.94 -3.25 15.24
N PHE A 103 -4.37 -4.40 14.91
CA PHE A 103 -4.42 -5.63 15.70
C PHE A 103 -3.30 -5.75 16.74
N GLY A 104 -2.36 -4.80 16.76
CA GLY A 104 -1.20 -4.82 17.66
C GLY A 104 0.03 -5.53 17.06
N ASP A 105 -0.01 -5.87 15.78
CA ASP A 105 1.06 -6.60 15.11
C ASP A 105 1.91 -5.68 14.22
N LEU A 106 3.20 -6.00 14.08
CA LEU A 106 4.03 -5.45 13.01
C LEU A 106 3.70 -6.22 11.73
N ALA A 107 2.55 -5.90 11.15
CA ALA A 107 2.01 -6.56 9.97
C ALA A 107 1.53 -5.51 8.97
N VAL A 108 0.81 -5.94 7.93
CA VAL A 108 0.30 -5.06 6.87
C VAL A 108 -0.48 -3.89 7.47
N SER A 109 -0.18 -2.70 6.99
CA SER A 109 -0.67 -1.39 7.42
C SER A 109 -0.65 -0.40 6.26
N ALA A 110 -1.19 0.81 6.46
CA ALA A 110 -1.18 1.83 5.41
C ALA A 110 0.25 2.16 4.95
N ARG A 111 1.22 2.11 5.88
CA ARG A 111 2.62 2.34 5.54
C ARG A 111 3.20 1.24 4.63
N THR A 112 2.97 -0.03 4.94
CA THR A 112 3.51 -1.11 4.10
C THR A 112 2.84 -1.10 2.73
N CYS A 113 1.53 -0.84 2.67
CA CYS A 113 0.82 -0.70 1.40
C CYS A 113 1.31 0.51 0.58
N LEU A 114 1.63 1.64 1.21
CA LEU A 114 2.32 2.76 0.56
C LEU A 114 3.66 2.30 -0.04
N GLU A 115 4.51 1.67 0.77
CA GLU A 115 5.86 1.25 0.39
C GLU A 115 5.85 0.23 -0.78
N GLU A 116 4.95 -0.75 -0.73
CA GLU A 116 4.75 -1.76 -1.78
C GLU A 116 4.21 -1.13 -3.08
N ASN A 117 3.10 -0.38 -3.01
CA ASN A 117 2.52 0.25 -4.19
C ASN A 117 3.47 1.28 -4.80
N TYR A 118 4.23 2.03 -4.01
CA TYR A 118 5.22 2.96 -4.54
C TYR A 118 6.34 2.23 -5.30
N THR A 119 6.90 1.18 -4.71
CA THR A 119 7.95 0.39 -5.36
C THR A 119 7.44 -0.25 -6.66
N ALA A 120 6.21 -0.75 -6.65
CA ALA A 120 5.55 -1.30 -7.82
C ALA A 120 5.32 -0.25 -8.92
N ALA A 121 4.87 0.95 -8.57
CA ALA A 121 4.70 2.04 -9.52
C ALA A 121 6.01 2.41 -10.24
N VAL A 122 7.12 2.52 -9.49
CA VAL A 122 8.43 2.80 -10.09
C VAL A 122 8.88 1.65 -10.98
N SER A 123 8.66 0.40 -10.55
CA SER A 123 9.02 -0.81 -11.30
C SER A 123 8.27 -0.91 -12.63
N LEU A 124 6.96 -0.64 -12.64
CA LEU A 124 6.15 -0.58 -13.85
C LEU A 124 6.62 0.52 -14.79
N TYR A 125 6.88 1.72 -14.26
CA TYR A 125 7.36 2.85 -15.07
C TYR A 125 8.68 2.51 -15.75
N LYS A 126 9.64 1.98 -14.98
CA LYS A 126 10.96 1.59 -15.47
C LYS A 126 10.91 0.42 -16.45
N SER A 127 9.85 -0.38 -16.40
CA SER A 127 9.59 -1.47 -17.35
C SER A 127 8.83 -1.01 -18.61
N GLY A 128 8.45 0.28 -18.68
CA GLY A 128 7.76 0.86 -19.83
C GLY A 128 6.23 0.81 -19.76
N ASP A 129 5.64 0.22 -18.71
CA ASP A 129 4.19 0.23 -18.50
C ASP A 129 3.76 1.50 -17.73
N ILE A 130 3.80 2.62 -18.44
CA ILE A 130 3.60 3.95 -17.85
C ILE A 130 2.16 4.11 -17.33
N LYS A 131 1.17 3.59 -18.06
CA LYS A 131 -0.24 3.77 -17.70
C LYS A 131 -0.56 3.07 -16.38
N ASN A 132 -0.13 1.82 -16.22
CA ASN A 132 -0.34 1.11 -14.97
C ASN A 132 0.55 1.64 -13.85
N ALA A 133 1.76 2.11 -14.15
CA ALA A 133 2.59 2.79 -13.15
C ALA A 133 1.87 3.99 -12.51
N MET A 134 1.19 4.82 -13.31
CA MET A 134 0.45 5.98 -12.82
C MET A 134 -0.78 5.57 -12.00
N ARG A 135 -1.47 4.49 -12.41
CA ARG A 135 -2.56 3.92 -11.61
C ARG A 135 -2.06 3.41 -10.26
N VAL A 136 -0.95 2.67 -10.23
CA VAL A 136 -0.37 2.15 -8.98
C VAL A 136 0.22 3.28 -8.11
N LEU A 137 0.74 4.36 -8.70
CA LEU A 137 1.11 5.57 -7.98
C LEU A 137 -0.11 6.22 -7.28
N GLY A 138 -1.27 6.21 -7.94
CA GLY A 138 -2.53 6.61 -7.32
C GLY A 138 -2.86 5.79 -6.06
N ARG A 139 -2.63 4.48 -6.10
CA ARG A 139 -2.78 3.58 -4.94
C ARG A 139 -1.82 3.95 -3.81
N ALA A 140 -0.57 4.29 -4.12
CA ALA A 140 0.37 4.79 -3.12
C ALA A 140 -0.13 6.11 -2.47
N ALA A 141 -0.70 7.03 -3.27
CA ALA A 141 -1.29 8.27 -2.76
C ALA A 141 -2.50 8.03 -1.84
N HIS A 142 -3.30 6.99 -2.10
CA HIS A 142 -4.40 6.57 -1.22
C HIS A 142 -3.92 6.35 0.22
N PHE A 143 -2.82 5.61 0.41
CA PHE A 143 -2.34 5.30 1.76
C PHE A 143 -1.70 6.49 2.48
N ILE A 144 -1.16 7.47 1.75
CA ILE A 144 -0.80 8.76 2.36
C ILE A 144 -2.06 9.47 2.84
N SER A 145 -3.13 9.45 2.05
CA SER A 145 -4.41 10.02 2.42
C SER A 145 -4.97 9.39 3.70
N ASP A 146 -4.95 8.06 3.81
CA ASP A 146 -5.36 7.35 5.04
C ASP A 146 -4.50 7.72 6.25
N MET A 147 -3.17 7.81 6.07
CA MET A 147 -2.26 8.25 7.13
C MET A 147 -2.46 9.72 7.53
N GLY A 148 -3.08 10.53 6.67
CA GLY A 148 -3.52 11.88 6.97
C GLY A 148 -4.88 11.97 7.68
N CYS A 149 -5.60 10.84 7.81
CA CYS A 149 -6.91 10.79 8.40
C CYS A 149 -6.87 10.39 9.89
N THR A 150 -7.41 11.25 10.75
CA THR A 150 -7.41 11.09 12.20
C THR A 150 -7.97 9.74 12.67
N VAL A 151 -9.03 9.21 12.05
CA VAL A 151 -9.66 7.95 12.50
C VAL A 151 -8.85 6.70 12.16
N HIS A 152 -8.04 6.74 11.10
CA HIS A 152 -7.14 5.64 10.70
C HIS A 152 -5.87 5.61 11.55
N VAL A 153 -5.36 6.78 11.94
CA VAL A 153 -4.17 6.87 12.81
C VAL A 153 -4.50 6.67 14.30
N ALA A 154 -5.79 6.71 14.65
CA ALA A 154 -6.29 6.52 16.01
C ALA A 154 -6.88 5.13 16.28
N ASN A 155 -6.76 4.21 15.32
CA ASN A 155 -7.31 2.86 15.41
C ASN A 155 -8.83 2.84 15.67
N MET A 156 -9.57 3.86 15.21
CA MET A 156 -11.02 3.94 15.44
C MET A 156 -11.75 3.01 14.46
N LYS A 157 -12.52 2.05 14.99
CA LYS A 157 -13.25 1.09 14.15
C LYS A 157 -14.37 1.77 13.39
N TYR A 158 -14.39 1.61 12.06
CA TYR A 158 -15.57 1.88 11.25
C TYR A 158 -16.76 0.99 11.67
N GLN A 159 -17.92 1.61 11.87
CA GLN A 159 -19.22 0.96 11.91
C GLN A 159 -20.23 1.85 11.16
N ASP A 160 -21.07 1.26 10.30
CA ASP A 160 -22.09 2.00 9.54
C ASP A 160 -23.25 2.44 10.45
N LYS A 161 -22.96 3.39 11.34
CA LYS A 161 -23.87 3.96 12.33
C LYS A 161 -23.55 5.44 12.51
N ALA A 162 -24.56 6.28 12.57
CA ALA A 162 -24.39 7.73 12.68
C ALA A 162 -23.62 8.17 13.95
N ASN A 163 -23.66 7.37 15.02
CA ASN A 163 -22.93 7.63 16.27
C ASN A 163 -21.51 7.02 16.31
N ASN A 164 -21.06 6.39 15.22
CA ASN A 164 -19.69 5.92 15.11
C ASN A 164 -18.81 7.08 14.62
N VAL A 165 -17.81 7.47 15.43
CA VAL A 165 -16.92 8.61 15.13
C VAL A 165 -16.25 8.48 13.77
N HIS A 166 -15.78 7.29 13.41
CA HIS A 166 -15.18 7.01 12.11
C HIS A 166 -16.14 7.31 10.96
N TYR A 167 -17.31 6.69 10.95
CA TYR A 167 -18.33 6.95 9.93
C TYR A 167 -18.74 8.44 9.89
N ALA A 168 -19.01 9.05 11.03
CA ALA A 168 -19.51 10.42 11.12
C ALA A 168 -18.47 11.43 10.61
N PHE A 169 -17.20 11.28 10.99
CA PHE A 169 -16.11 12.14 10.58
C PHE A 169 -15.89 12.05 9.07
N GLU A 170 -15.68 10.86 8.53
CA GLU A 170 -15.41 10.70 7.10
C GLU A 170 -16.59 11.10 6.23
N LYS A 171 -17.82 10.81 6.66
CA LYS A 171 -19.03 11.27 5.97
C LYS A 171 -19.10 12.79 5.94
N HIS A 172 -18.80 13.47 7.05
CA HIS A 172 -18.75 14.92 7.07
C HIS A 172 -17.71 15.45 6.07
N VAL A 173 -16.47 14.97 6.18
CA VAL A 173 -15.34 15.41 5.34
C VAL A 173 -15.62 15.15 3.86
N SER A 174 -16.27 14.05 3.50
CA SER A 174 -16.64 13.75 2.11
C SER A 174 -17.48 14.83 1.43
N THR A 175 -18.23 15.61 2.20
CA THR A 175 -19.09 16.70 1.69
C THR A 175 -18.46 18.08 1.78
N THR A 176 -17.34 18.21 2.51
CA THR A 176 -16.71 19.50 2.83
C THR A 176 -15.26 19.60 2.35
N CYS A 177 -14.64 18.49 1.93
CA CYS A 177 -13.22 18.42 1.55
C CYS A 177 -12.80 19.47 0.51
N THR A 178 -13.67 19.76 -0.47
CA THR A 178 -13.40 20.74 -1.53
C THR A 178 -13.10 22.14 -1.01
N ARG A 179 -13.53 22.50 0.21
CA ARG A 179 -13.28 23.80 0.86
C ARG A 179 -11.84 24.01 1.33
N HIS A 180 -11.08 22.93 1.51
CA HIS A 180 -9.79 22.97 2.22
C HIS A 180 -8.64 22.67 1.25
N THR A 181 -7.79 23.64 0.98
CA THR A 181 -6.70 23.53 -0.01
C THR A 181 -5.38 24.03 0.59
N ALA A 182 -4.28 23.35 0.29
CA ALA A 182 -2.95 23.81 0.67
C ALA A 182 -2.57 25.13 -0.02
N ASP A 183 -2.19 26.12 0.79
CA ASP A 183 -1.77 27.42 0.30
C ASP A 183 -0.39 27.38 -0.38
N SER A 184 0.50 26.52 0.08
CA SER A 184 1.84 26.35 -0.50
C SER A 184 2.36 24.96 -0.20
N PHE A 185 3.44 24.56 -0.87
CA PHE A 185 4.13 23.32 -0.59
C PHE A 185 5.16 23.47 0.54
N ASP A 186 5.10 22.60 1.55
CA ASP A 186 6.12 22.54 2.59
C ASP A 186 7.40 21.86 2.06
N LYS A 187 8.39 22.69 1.70
CA LYS A 187 9.68 22.23 1.17
C LYS A 187 10.45 21.30 2.12
N ARG A 188 10.15 21.29 3.43
CA ARG A 188 10.77 20.37 4.39
C ARG A 188 10.43 18.92 4.06
N LEU A 189 9.29 18.66 3.41
CA LEU A 189 8.90 17.32 2.98
C LEU A 189 9.89 16.69 1.99
N LEU A 190 10.59 17.49 1.17
CA LEU A 190 11.62 16.99 0.26
C LEU A 190 12.74 16.26 1.00
N LYS A 191 13.09 16.72 2.21
CA LYS A 191 14.10 16.04 3.04
C LYS A 191 13.62 14.66 3.50
N TYR A 192 12.33 14.52 3.81
CA TYR A 192 11.79 13.26 4.34
C TYR A 192 11.51 12.26 3.23
N TYR A 193 10.94 12.72 2.12
CA TYR A 193 10.65 11.89 0.93
C TYR A 193 11.90 11.60 0.08
N GLY A 194 12.95 12.42 0.16
CA GLY A 194 14.23 12.18 -0.51
C GLY A 194 15.07 11.05 0.11
N LYS A 195 14.58 10.38 1.17
CA LYS A 195 15.22 9.21 1.77
C LYS A 195 14.86 7.92 1.03
N ASP A 196 15.62 6.87 1.31
CA ASP A 196 15.39 5.53 0.76
C ASP A 196 14.04 4.90 1.17
N ASN A 197 13.46 5.32 2.29
CA ASN A 197 12.18 4.81 2.80
C ASN A 197 11.25 5.94 3.29
N PHE A 198 9.97 5.61 3.45
CA PHE A 198 8.93 6.57 3.85
C PHE A 198 8.76 6.75 5.36
N GLY A 199 9.55 6.07 6.20
CA GLY A 199 9.24 5.93 7.62
C GLY A 199 9.17 7.23 8.40
N GLU A 200 10.14 8.13 8.22
CA GLU A 200 10.10 9.42 8.92
C GLU A 200 8.95 10.31 8.42
N ALA A 201 8.67 10.31 7.11
CA ALA A 201 7.57 11.06 6.53
C ALA A 201 6.21 10.56 7.04
N ALA A 202 5.98 9.24 6.97
CA ALA A 202 4.78 8.58 7.44
C ALA A 202 4.56 8.85 8.94
N ASN A 203 5.58 8.68 9.78
CA ASN A 203 5.47 8.90 11.22
C ASN A 203 5.13 10.34 11.57
N LYS A 204 5.70 11.32 10.85
CA LYS A 204 5.37 12.73 11.05
C LYS A 204 3.93 13.04 10.66
N LEU A 205 3.45 12.48 9.54
CA LEU A 205 2.07 12.67 9.09
C LEU A 205 1.07 12.08 10.09
N VAL A 206 1.25 10.83 10.52
CA VAL A 206 0.33 10.21 11.47
C VAL A 206 0.36 10.88 12.83
N LYS A 207 1.54 11.30 13.32
CA LYS A 207 1.65 12.08 14.58
C LYS A 207 0.95 13.42 14.47
N TYR A 208 0.93 14.04 13.29
CA TYR A 208 0.20 15.29 13.07
C TYR A 208 -1.31 15.06 13.10
N ALA A 209 -1.81 14.09 12.33
CA ALA A 209 -3.23 13.75 12.30
C ALA A 209 -3.74 13.25 13.66
N GLY A 210 -2.93 12.51 14.41
CA GLY A 210 -3.27 11.95 15.73
C GLY A 210 -3.52 12.99 16.81
N LYS A 211 -3.09 14.25 16.64
CA LYS A 211 -3.35 15.34 17.60
C LYS A 211 -4.83 15.67 17.75
N PHE A 212 -5.64 15.31 16.76
CA PHE A 212 -7.04 15.71 16.65
C PHE A 212 -8.03 14.64 17.14
N VAL A 213 -7.55 13.56 17.77
CA VAL A 213 -8.39 12.45 18.24
C VAL A 213 -9.46 12.92 19.22
N ASP A 214 -9.08 13.69 20.23
CA ASP A 214 -10.03 14.17 21.24
C ASP A 214 -11.04 15.13 20.61
N THR A 215 -10.61 15.98 19.68
CA THR A 215 -11.46 16.93 18.95
C THR A 215 -12.60 16.24 18.19
N ILE A 216 -12.32 15.13 17.50
CA ILE A 216 -13.35 14.41 16.72
C ILE A 216 -14.18 13.44 17.58
N SER A 217 -13.70 13.07 18.77
CA SER A 217 -14.36 12.06 19.63
C SER A 217 -15.76 12.45 20.08
N HIS A 218 -16.13 13.73 19.98
CA HIS A 218 -17.40 14.28 20.46
C HIS A 218 -18.50 14.42 19.41
N LEU A 219 -18.30 13.92 18.17
CA LEU A 219 -19.30 13.93 17.09
C LEU A 219 -19.82 15.33 16.71
N ASP A 220 -19.03 16.39 16.91
CA ASP A 220 -19.39 17.76 16.54
C ASP A 220 -18.97 18.06 15.07
N PRO A 221 -19.92 18.36 14.16
CA PRO A 221 -19.61 18.73 12.78
C PRO A 221 -18.70 19.95 12.65
N ARG A 222 -18.73 20.92 13.58
CA ARG A 222 -17.82 22.08 13.54
C ARG A 222 -16.39 21.65 13.85
N ALA A 223 -16.23 20.78 14.84
CA ALA A 223 -14.94 20.18 15.18
C ALA A 223 -14.41 19.32 14.02
N PHE A 224 -15.29 18.60 13.32
CA PHE A 224 -14.89 17.85 12.11
C PHE A 224 -14.35 18.76 11.00
N ASP A 225 -15.02 19.87 10.71
CA ASP A 225 -14.56 20.83 9.70
C ASP A 225 -13.24 21.50 10.11
N ASP A 226 -13.07 21.85 11.39
CA ASP A 226 -11.81 22.40 11.90
C ASP A 226 -10.66 21.40 11.75
N VAL A 227 -10.89 20.13 12.08
CA VAL A 227 -9.89 19.08 11.87
C VAL A 227 -9.58 18.90 10.39
N ALA A 228 -10.60 18.88 9.52
CA ALA A 228 -10.42 18.78 8.07
C ALA A 228 -9.59 19.93 7.50
N LYS A 229 -9.84 21.16 7.97
CA LYS A 229 -9.08 22.37 7.61
C LYS A 229 -7.59 22.24 7.96
N ASN A 230 -7.27 21.52 9.03
CA ASN A 230 -5.89 21.32 9.48
C ASN A 230 -5.20 20.12 8.83
N THR A 231 -5.92 19.03 8.55
CA THR A 231 -5.33 17.78 8.05
C THR A 231 -5.30 17.69 6.53
N LEU A 232 -6.36 18.11 5.82
CA LEU A 232 -6.42 17.99 4.36
C LEU A 232 -5.29 18.73 3.63
N PRO A 233 -4.96 20.00 3.96
CA PRO A 233 -3.82 20.69 3.35
C PRO A 233 -2.48 19.98 3.57
N VAL A 234 -2.23 19.48 4.78
CA VAL A 234 -0.98 18.75 5.11
C VAL A 234 -0.90 17.45 4.32
N THR A 235 -2.02 16.74 4.18
CA THR A 235 -2.09 15.51 3.41
C THR A 235 -1.89 15.76 1.91
N GLN A 236 -2.47 16.82 1.35
CA GLN A 236 -2.21 17.27 -0.02
C GLN A 236 -0.71 17.55 -0.24
N GLN A 237 -0.05 18.25 0.70
CA GLN A 237 1.39 18.48 0.62
C GLN A 237 2.21 17.18 0.64
N ASN A 238 1.82 16.18 1.44
CA ASN A 238 2.49 14.88 1.48
C ASN A 238 2.29 14.08 0.18
N VAL A 239 1.10 14.12 -0.42
CA VAL A 239 0.86 13.52 -1.75
C VAL A 239 1.65 14.28 -2.83
N THR A 240 1.74 15.61 -2.78
CA THR A 240 2.62 16.37 -3.68
C THR A 240 4.08 15.97 -3.51
N ALA A 241 4.56 15.73 -2.29
CA ALA A 241 5.92 15.24 -2.04
C ALA A 241 6.15 13.82 -2.62
N LEU A 242 5.16 12.93 -2.53
CA LEU A 242 5.18 11.62 -3.19
C LEU A 242 5.32 11.75 -4.71
N LEU A 243 4.55 12.64 -5.34
CA LEU A 243 4.63 12.89 -6.78
C LEU A 243 6.02 13.43 -7.17
N LEU A 244 6.56 14.40 -6.42
CA LEU A 244 7.91 14.90 -6.67
C LEU A 244 8.96 13.78 -6.58
N LYS A 245 8.87 12.94 -5.53
CA LYS A 245 9.76 11.77 -5.35
C LYS A 245 9.64 10.78 -6.52
N PHE A 246 8.42 10.47 -6.95
CA PHE A 246 8.18 9.53 -8.05
C PHE A 246 8.81 10.02 -9.35
N TYR A 247 8.65 11.30 -9.68
CA TYR A 247 9.31 11.92 -10.83
C TYR A 247 10.83 11.76 -10.76
N ASP A 248 11.44 12.07 -9.61
CA ASP A 248 12.88 11.96 -9.43
C ASP A 248 13.35 10.50 -9.56
N ASP A 249 12.66 9.54 -8.94
CA ASP A 249 13.00 8.11 -9.00
C ASP A 249 12.77 7.51 -10.41
N CYS A 250 11.81 8.04 -11.18
CA CYS A 250 11.57 7.63 -12.57
C CYS A 250 12.59 8.20 -13.54
N THR A 251 13.11 9.40 -13.28
CA THR A 251 14.05 10.10 -14.17
C THR A 251 15.52 9.93 -13.78
N SER A 252 15.81 9.34 -12.62
CA SER A 252 17.15 8.94 -12.18
C SER A 252 17.30 7.41 -12.11
N ASP A 253 18.53 6.90 -12.02
CA ASP A 253 18.78 5.47 -11.77
C ASP A 253 19.30 5.28 -10.33
N ALA A 254 18.37 5.10 -9.39
CA ALA A 254 18.67 4.79 -8.00
C ALA A 254 18.66 3.28 -7.67
N GLY A 255 18.34 2.41 -8.64
CA GLY A 255 18.27 0.96 -8.46
C GLY A 255 17.22 0.43 -7.47
N ASN A 256 16.24 1.24 -7.04
CA ASN A 256 15.20 0.86 -6.06
C ASN A 256 13.90 0.36 -6.74
N TYR A 257 14.05 -0.50 -7.74
CA TYR A 257 12.95 -1.05 -8.53
C TYR A 257 13.33 -2.42 -9.11
N ILE A 258 12.34 -3.18 -9.56
CA ILE A 258 12.52 -4.38 -10.37
C ILE A 258 12.03 -4.13 -11.80
N LEU A 259 12.40 -4.99 -12.74
CA LEU A 259 12.10 -4.84 -14.16
C LEU A 259 11.37 -6.08 -14.64
N ASP A 260 10.33 -5.86 -15.44
CA ASP A 260 9.60 -6.94 -16.10
C ASP A 260 10.52 -7.72 -17.05
N GLY A 261 10.34 -9.04 -17.07
CA GLY A 261 11.13 -9.96 -17.89
C GLY A 261 12.60 -10.08 -17.52
N LYS A 262 13.08 -9.38 -16.49
CA LYS A 262 14.50 -9.45 -16.08
C LYS A 262 14.74 -10.59 -15.09
N ALA A 263 15.82 -11.33 -15.33
CA ALA A 263 16.32 -12.35 -14.42
C ALA A 263 17.21 -11.75 -13.33
N TYR A 264 16.95 -12.11 -12.08
CA TYR A 264 17.66 -11.64 -10.90
C TYR A 264 18.22 -12.79 -10.08
N THR A 265 19.35 -12.55 -9.42
CA THR A 265 19.79 -13.38 -8.29
C THR A 265 19.24 -12.79 -7.00
N PHE A 266 18.46 -13.58 -6.26
CA PHE A 266 17.87 -13.18 -4.99
C PHE A 266 18.77 -13.60 -3.84
N LYS A 267 19.65 -12.70 -3.40
CA LYS A 267 20.62 -12.96 -2.33
C LYS A 267 20.10 -12.48 -0.98
N ASN A 268 20.01 -13.36 0.00
CA ASN A 268 19.69 -12.97 1.36
C ASN A 268 20.82 -12.10 1.96
N GLU A 269 20.47 -10.96 2.55
CA GLU A 269 21.44 -9.97 3.01
C GLU A 269 22.40 -10.53 4.07
N ILE A 270 21.86 -11.22 5.09
CA ILE A 270 22.66 -11.65 6.24
C ILE A 270 23.44 -12.94 5.99
N SER A 271 22.85 -13.93 5.33
CA SER A 271 23.52 -15.23 5.12
C SER A 271 24.35 -15.28 3.85
N GLY A 272 24.07 -14.39 2.89
CA GLY A 272 24.65 -14.44 1.56
C GLY A 272 24.20 -15.61 0.68
N LEU A 273 23.28 -16.46 1.18
CA LEU A 273 22.67 -17.54 0.41
C LEU A 273 21.73 -16.96 -0.66
N VAL A 274 21.56 -17.69 -1.76
CA VAL A 274 20.74 -17.28 -2.90
C VAL A 274 19.61 -18.27 -3.15
N LEU A 275 18.47 -17.77 -3.63
CA LEU A 275 17.39 -18.64 -4.11
C LEU A 275 17.92 -19.50 -5.27
N THR A 276 17.79 -20.81 -5.10
CA THR A 276 18.24 -21.83 -6.05
C THR A 276 17.08 -22.73 -6.43
N VAL A 277 16.91 -22.92 -7.73
CA VAL A 277 15.88 -23.76 -8.32
C VAL A 277 16.28 -25.22 -8.15
N THR A 278 15.37 -26.02 -7.59
CA THR A 278 15.52 -27.48 -7.49
C THR A 278 14.27 -28.17 -8.01
N PRO A 279 14.30 -29.48 -8.30
CA PRO A 279 13.09 -30.23 -8.67
C PRO A 279 11.97 -30.19 -7.61
N LYS A 280 12.29 -29.86 -6.35
CA LYS A 280 11.33 -29.79 -5.23
C LYS A 280 10.88 -28.35 -4.90
N GLY A 281 11.23 -27.37 -5.73
CA GLY A 281 10.99 -25.95 -5.47
C GLY A 281 12.26 -25.18 -5.10
N LEU A 282 12.08 -24.01 -4.50
CA LEU A 282 13.19 -23.12 -4.14
C LEU A 282 13.88 -23.55 -2.85
N GLN A 283 15.20 -23.48 -2.85
CA GLN A 283 16.05 -23.66 -1.68
C GLN A 283 17.07 -22.52 -1.58
N LEU A 284 17.76 -22.44 -0.43
CA LEU A 284 18.82 -21.48 -0.22
C LEU A 284 20.17 -22.19 -0.26
N GLU A 285 20.99 -21.83 -1.24
CA GLU A 285 22.32 -22.39 -1.42
C GLU A 285 23.38 -21.29 -1.52
N LYS A 286 24.65 -21.68 -1.43
CA LYS A 286 25.74 -20.76 -1.74
C LYS A 286 25.70 -20.39 -3.24
N PRO A 287 26.17 -19.19 -3.62
CA PRO A 287 26.32 -18.85 -5.02
C PRO A 287 27.17 -19.89 -5.76
N ASP A 288 26.62 -20.45 -6.83
CA ASP A 288 27.21 -21.49 -7.66
C ASP A 288 26.75 -21.29 -9.12
N LYS A 289 27.71 -21.30 -10.05
CA LYS A 289 27.45 -21.06 -11.47
C LYS A 289 26.85 -22.26 -12.19
N GLU A 290 27.01 -23.46 -11.63
CA GLU A 290 26.45 -24.70 -12.18
C GLU A 290 24.99 -24.92 -11.76
N LEU A 291 24.52 -24.14 -10.77
CA LEU A 291 23.14 -24.19 -10.29
C LEU A 291 22.28 -23.10 -10.94
N GLU A 292 21.00 -23.40 -11.12
CA GLU A 292 20.04 -22.41 -11.56
C GLU A 292 19.65 -21.48 -10.40
N GLN A 293 20.27 -20.30 -10.36
CA GLN A 293 20.12 -19.31 -9.26
C GLN A 293 19.58 -17.96 -9.72
N LYS A 294 19.03 -17.91 -10.95
CA LYS A 294 18.40 -16.73 -11.52
C LYS A 294 16.94 -17.00 -11.77
N LEU A 295 16.10 -16.12 -11.24
CA LEU A 295 14.65 -16.16 -11.40
C LEU A 295 14.22 -14.93 -12.21
N THR A 296 13.37 -15.14 -13.20
CA THR A 296 12.80 -14.05 -14.00
C THR A 296 11.60 -13.45 -13.26
N VAL A 297 11.62 -12.13 -13.06
CA VAL A 297 10.47 -11.37 -12.55
C VAL A 297 9.50 -11.13 -13.70
N CYS A 298 8.23 -11.46 -13.51
CA CYS A 298 7.16 -11.16 -14.45
C CYS A 298 6.12 -10.27 -13.76
N LEU A 299 6.15 -8.97 -14.07
CA LEU A 299 5.26 -7.97 -13.46
C LEU A 299 3.83 -8.10 -14.03
N THR A 300 2.84 -7.86 -13.18
CA THR A 300 1.44 -7.74 -13.56
C THR A 300 1.01 -6.27 -13.58
N GLU A 301 -0.12 -5.97 -14.20
CA GLU A 301 -0.64 -4.60 -14.33
C GLU A 301 -0.91 -3.92 -12.98
N ASP A 302 -1.22 -4.68 -11.93
CA ASP A 302 -1.43 -4.16 -10.57
C ASP A 302 -0.13 -4.02 -9.77
N GLY A 303 1.02 -4.34 -10.37
CA GLY A 303 2.33 -4.16 -9.78
C GLY A 303 2.81 -5.28 -8.88
N THR A 304 2.04 -6.37 -8.78
CA THR A 304 2.52 -7.65 -8.24
C THR A 304 3.41 -8.36 -9.27
N PHE A 305 4.03 -9.47 -8.89
CA PHE A 305 4.83 -10.25 -9.84
C PHE A 305 4.85 -11.74 -9.53
N GLY A 306 5.00 -12.53 -10.59
CA GLY A 306 5.39 -13.93 -10.52
C GLY A 306 6.91 -14.11 -10.64
N LEU A 307 7.41 -15.22 -10.12
CA LEU A 307 8.81 -15.66 -10.28
C LEU A 307 8.85 -16.84 -11.24
N LYS A 308 9.54 -16.69 -12.37
CA LYS A 308 9.64 -17.70 -13.43
C LYS A 308 11.03 -18.32 -13.48
N ILE A 309 11.09 -19.65 -13.52
CA ILE A 309 12.32 -20.45 -13.69
C ILE A 309 12.64 -20.66 -15.18
N GLY A 310 13.86 -21.09 -15.48
CA GLY A 310 14.42 -21.19 -16.82
C GLY A 310 13.67 -22.16 -17.74
N ASP A 311 13.06 -23.21 -17.19
CA ASP A 311 12.24 -24.16 -17.94
C ASP A 311 10.82 -23.65 -18.27
N GLY A 312 10.46 -22.48 -17.75
CA GLY A 312 9.17 -21.84 -17.97
C GLY A 312 8.17 -21.94 -16.82
N GLY A 313 8.41 -22.76 -15.80
CA GLY A 313 7.56 -22.88 -14.62
C GLY A 313 7.56 -21.62 -13.76
N TYR A 314 6.46 -21.35 -13.06
CA TYR A 314 6.37 -20.28 -12.06
C TYR A 314 6.44 -20.85 -10.67
N VAL A 315 7.16 -20.21 -9.77
CA VAL A 315 7.23 -20.61 -8.35
C VAL A 315 5.81 -20.65 -7.78
N ASN A 316 5.44 -21.74 -7.09
CA ASN A 316 4.12 -21.89 -6.51
C ASN A 316 3.99 -21.20 -5.13
N ALA A 317 2.77 -21.16 -4.60
CA ALA A 317 2.41 -20.53 -3.33
C ALA A 317 3.31 -20.91 -2.13
N SER A 318 3.71 -22.17 -2.05
CA SER A 318 4.55 -22.67 -0.96
C SER A 318 6.05 -22.51 -1.18
N CYS A 319 6.45 -22.03 -2.37
CA CYS A 319 7.81 -22.12 -2.91
C CYS A 319 8.35 -23.56 -3.00
N LYS A 320 7.48 -24.58 -2.89
CA LYS A 320 7.82 -26.02 -2.93
C LYS A 320 7.27 -26.67 -4.20
N GLY A 321 7.64 -26.13 -5.35
CA GLY A 321 7.23 -26.61 -6.66
C GLY A 321 6.94 -25.46 -7.61
N TYR A 322 6.49 -25.81 -8.82
CA TYR A 322 6.25 -24.86 -9.89
C TYR A 322 4.91 -25.11 -10.59
N ASP A 323 4.23 -24.03 -10.94
CA ASP A 323 3.00 -24.00 -11.72
C ASP A 323 3.33 -23.61 -13.16
N TYR A 324 2.90 -24.40 -14.14
CA TYR A 324 3.15 -24.14 -15.58
C TYR A 324 1.96 -23.43 -16.26
N LEU A 325 1.09 -22.81 -15.45
CA LEU A 325 -0.02 -22.00 -15.95
C LEU A 325 0.49 -20.63 -16.44
N LYS A 326 -0.26 -20.00 -17.36
CA LYS A 326 -0.02 -18.61 -17.77
C LYS A 326 -0.35 -17.66 -16.61
N ILE A 327 0.22 -16.46 -16.62
CA ILE A 327 0.02 -15.45 -15.56
C ILE A 327 -1.45 -15.05 -15.39
N ASP A 328 -2.29 -15.24 -16.41
CA ASP A 328 -3.75 -14.98 -16.35
C ASP A 328 -4.58 -16.17 -15.79
N GLY A 329 -3.92 -17.28 -15.45
CA GLY A 329 -4.40 -18.39 -14.60
C GLY A 329 -3.62 -18.46 -13.28
N LYS A 330 -3.20 -17.28 -12.83
CA LYS A 330 -2.26 -16.83 -11.79
C LYS A 330 -1.48 -17.91 -11.00
N PRO A 331 -0.16 -18.06 -11.27
CA PRO A 331 0.76 -18.56 -10.24
C PRO A 331 0.77 -17.58 -9.07
N VAL A 332 1.35 -17.99 -7.92
CA VAL A 332 1.39 -17.09 -6.75
C VAL A 332 2.01 -15.74 -7.09
N GLN A 333 1.38 -14.69 -6.59
CA GLN A 333 1.90 -13.34 -6.73
C GLN A 333 2.73 -12.90 -5.51
N PHE A 334 3.71 -12.06 -5.78
CA PHE A 334 4.57 -11.42 -4.79
C PHE A 334 4.51 -9.90 -4.93
N ARG A 335 4.92 -9.20 -3.88
CA ARG A 335 5.19 -7.76 -3.91
C ARG A 335 6.56 -7.48 -3.34
N VAL A 336 7.12 -6.34 -3.71
CA VAL A 336 8.39 -5.85 -3.18
C VAL A 336 8.24 -4.49 -2.54
N THR A 337 8.92 -4.31 -1.42
CA THR A 337 9.21 -3.01 -0.84
C THR A 337 10.69 -2.72 -1.00
N ALA A 338 11.05 -1.62 -1.68
CA ALA A 338 12.42 -1.15 -1.76
C ALA A 338 12.84 -0.49 -0.42
N LEU A 339 14.04 -0.83 0.03
CA LEU A 339 14.66 -0.34 1.28
C LEU A 339 15.91 0.52 1.02
N GLY A 340 16.15 0.90 -0.24
CA GLY A 340 17.36 1.57 -0.68
C GLY A 340 18.47 0.60 -1.12
N LYS A 341 19.35 1.06 -2.02
CA LYS A 341 20.57 0.34 -2.42
C LYS A 341 20.30 -1.09 -2.92
N ARG A 342 19.25 -1.30 -3.73
CA ARG A 342 18.82 -2.61 -4.25
C ARG A 342 18.46 -3.64 -3.17
N ARG A 343 18.12 -3.18 -1.97
CA ARG A 343 17.64 -4.03 -0.87
C ARG A 343 16.12 -4.04 -0.92
N PHE A 344 15.54 -5.23 -0.82
CA PHE A 344 14.11 -5.44 -0.94
C PHE A 344 13.59 -6.35 0.17
N ARG A 345 12.35 -6.10 0.57
CA ARG A 345 11.54 -7.05 1.33
C ARG A 345 10.44 -7.57 0.43
N ILE A 346 10.18 -8.87 0.47
CA ILE A 346 9.27 -9.55 -0.48
C ILE A 346 8.10 -10.13 0.31
N SER A 347 6.86 -9.70 0.04
CA SER A 347 5.63 -10.28 0.59
C SER A 347 4.95 -11.19 -0.44
N THR A 348 4.06 -12.08 0.01
CA THR A 348 3.42 -13.08 -0.87
C THR A 348 1.90 -13.15 -0.68
N GLU A 349 1.20 -13.29 -1.80
CA GLU A 349 -0.24 -13.52 -1.88
C GLU A 349 -0.67 -14.77 -1.09
N SER A 350 0.20 -15.77 -0.95
CA SER A 350 -0.09 -17.02 -0.20
C SER A 350 -0.44 -16.79 1.27
N THR A 351 -0.13 -15.61 1.78
CA THR A 351 -0.44 -15.18 3.15
C THR A 351 -1.29 -13.92 3.16
N ASP A 352 -2.01 -13.62 2.06
CA ASP A 352 -2.71 -12.36 1.84
C ASP A 352 -1.79 -11.13 1.99
N TYR A 353 -0.52 -11.31 1.61
CA TYR A 353 0.59 -10.36 1.77
C TYR A 353 0.96 -10.03 3.23
N VAL A 354 0.49 -10.82 4.20
CA VAL A 354 0.77 -10.61 5.64
C VAL A 354 2.21 -10.96 6.01
N LYS A 355 2.77 -12.00 5.39
CA LYS A 355 4.12 -12.49 5.67
C LYS A 355 5.10 -12.15 4.58
N VAL A 356 6.37 -12.14 4.98
CA VAL A 356 7.50 -11.82 4.10
C VAL A 356 8.45 -13.00 3.97
N LEU A 357 9.09 -13.09 2.80
CA LEU A 357 10.08 -14.10 2.50
C LEU A 357 11.30 -13.90 3.39
N ALA A 358 11.72 -14.95 4.09
CA ALA A 358 12.78 -14.89 5.08
C ALA A 358 13.67 -16.13 5.00
N ASN A 359 14.95 -15.91 5.31
CA ASN A 359 15.88 -16.98 5.65
C ASN A 359 15.73 -17.33 7.13
N SER A 360 15.16 -18.50 7.42
CA SER A 360 14.94 -18.98 8.80
C SER A 360 16.25 -19.44 9.46
N LYS A 361 16.20 -19.58 10.80
CA LYS A 361 17.29 -20.19 11.58
C LYS A 361 17.60 -21.59 11.03
N GLY A 362 18.81 -21.77 10.51
CA GLY A 362 19.24 -23.00 9.84
C GLY A 362 19.34 -22.92 8.32
N GLY A 363 19.19 -21.74 7.71
CA GLY A 363 19.46 -21.55 6.29
C GLY A 363 18.33 -21.99 5.36
N LYS A 364 17.10 -22.10 5.86
CA LYS A 364 15.94 -22.57 5.06
C LYS A 364 15.04 -21.41 4.65
N LEU A 365 14.50 -21.49 3.44
CA LEU A 365 13.48 -20.55 2.95
C LEU A 365 12.18 -20.69 3.75
N SER A 366 11.58 -19.57 4.12
CA SER A 366 10.34 -19.53 4.90
C SER A 366 9.55 -18.24 4.67
N PHE A 367 8.29 -18.21 5.13
CA PHE A 367 7.51 -16.99 5.28
C PHE A 367 7.39 -16.66 6.77
N ALA A 368 7.77 -15.44 7.14
CA ALA A 368 7.78 -14.97 8.51
C ALA A 368 6.97 -13.67 8.66
N ASP A 369 6.53 -13.37 9.88
CA ASP A 369 5.91 -12.09 10.19
C ASP A 369 6.93 -10.96 10.00
N LEU A 370 6.46 -9.78 9.60
CA LEU A 370 7.34 -8.65 9.33
C LEU A 370 8.06 -8.18 10.60
N GLU A 371 9.38 -8.19 10.56
CA GLU A 371 10.25 -7.66 11.60
C GLU A 371 11.16 -6.60 10.96
N PRO A 372 10.90 -5.30 11.18
CA PRO A 372 11.61 -4.20 10.51
C PRO A 372 13.14 -4.29 10.58
N GLU A 373 13.68 -4.76 11.71
CA GLU A 373 15.10 -4.93 12.01
C GLU A 373 15.72 -6.23 11.50
N ASN A 374 14.91 -7.20 11.06
CA ASN A 374 15.41 -8.52 10.75
C ASN A 374 16.01 -8.56 9.33
N SER A 375 17.34 -8.48 9.26
CA SER A 375 18.10 -8.58 8.00
C SER A 375 17.94 -9.94 7.30
N ALA A 376 17.46 -10.98 7.98
CA ALA A 376 17.13 -12.25 7.34
C ALA A 376 15.89 -12.17 6.43
N GLN A 377 15.12 -11.08 6.51
CA GLN A 377 13.97 -10.78 5.65
C GLN A 377 14.33 -9.85 4.46
N ILE A 378 15.61 -9.49 4.34
CA ILE A 378 16.10 -8.55 3.33
C ILE A 378 16.84 -9.31 2.22
N TRP A 379 16.50 -8.96 0.99
CA TRP A 379 17.00 -9.58 -0.23
C TRP A 379 17.67 -8.53 -1.12
N ILE A 380 18.87 -8.82 -1.58
CA ILE A 380 19.59 -8.03 -2.57
C ILE A 380 19.35 -8.68 -3.92
N LEU A 381 18.74 -7.93 -4.84
CA LEU A 381 18.44 -8.39 -6.19
C LEU A 381 19.50 -7.84 -7.15
N ASN A 382 20.26 -8.75 -7.78
CA ASN A 382 21.36 -8.43 -8.70
C ASN A 382 21.12 -8.95 -10.11
#